data_AF-A0A263P0E2-F1
#
_entry.id   AF-A0A263P0E2-F1
#
_cell.length_a   1.000
_cell.length_b   1.000
_cell.length_c   1.000
_cell.angle_alpha   90.00
_cell.angle_beta   90.00
_cell.angle_gamma   90.00
#
_symmetry.space_group_name_H-M   'P 1'
#
loop_
_entity.id
_entity.type
_entity.pdbx_description
1 polymer ?
#
loop_
_entity_poly.entity_id
_entity_poly.type
_entity_poly.pdbx_seq_one_letter_code
_entity_poly.pdbx_strand_id
1 'polypeptide(L)'
;MRFSPGLVLLLPLLSPLAHAELIDDVFDRGELRIALEANTPPFNFKDGDKLTGFEVELGEQLAKEMDVRPSFITTDDTDLLPGVETGKYDVAINHIAMTAELKDRFDFSEPYREKPELVIPFQKGNPAFKSSLDKALQHVKADGRLKALAQKWFENDTKAE
;
A
#
# COMPACT_ATOMS: atom_id res chain seq x y z
N MET A 1 -29.40 59.53 -17.71
CA MET A 1 -28.12 59.02 -17.16
C MET A 1 -28.24 57.50 -17.05
N ARG A 2 -27.45 56.76 -17.83
CA ARG A 2 -27.49 55.28 -17.92
C ARG A 2 -26.62 54.71 -16.79
N PHE A 3 -27.21 53.95 -15.88
CA PHE A 3 -26.47 53.14 -14.91
C PHE A 3 -26.66 51.67 -15.30
N SER A 4 -25.60 51.04 -15.81
CA SER A 4 -25.53 49.59 -15.95
C SER A 4 -24.88 49.03 -14.68
N PRO A 5 -25.55 48.19 -13.88
CA PRO A 5 -24.87 47.46 -12.83
C PRO A 5 -24.15 46.26 -13.46
N GLY A 6 -22.85 46.16 -13.20
CA GLY A 6 -21.97 45.13 -13.73
C GLY A 6 -22.36 43.74 -13.24
N LEU A 7 -22.37 42.81 -14.18
CA LEU A 7 -22.48 41.37 -13.95
C LEU A 7 -21.18 40.88 -13.30
N VAL A 8 -21.20 40.63 -11.99
CA VAL A 8 -20.13 39.88 -11.31
C VAL A 8 -20.31 38.41 -11.65
N LEU A 9 -19.53 37.91 -12.60
CA LEU A 9 -19.36 36.48 -12.85
C LEU A 9 -18.58 35.87 -11.69
N LEU A 10 -19.31 35.30 -10.71
CA LEU A 10 -18.74 34.34 -9.79
C LEU A 10 -18.41 33.06 -10.57
N LEU A 11 -17.15 32.94 -10.99
CA LEU A 11 -16.57 31.66 -11.39
C LEU A 11 -16.57 30.74 -10.17
N PRO A 12 -17.23 29.57 -10.19
CA PRO A 12 -17.02 28.58 -9.16
C PRO A 12 -15.55 28.17 -9.23
N LEU A 13 -14.81 28.41 -8.15
CA LEU A 13 -13.51 27.78 -7.90
C LEU A 13 -13.76 26.27 -7.87
N LEU A 14 -13.55 25.60 -9.02
CA LEU A 14 -13.41 24.16 -9.07
C LEU A 14 -12.12 23.85 -8.29
N SER A 15 -12.25 23.58 -7.00
CA SER A 15 -11.16 23.04 -6.21
C SER A 15 -10.87 21.63 -6.74
N PRO A 16 -9.66 21.33 -7.25
CA PRO A 16 -9.30 19.97 -7.65
C PRO A 16 -9.02 19.04 -6.45
N LEU A 17 -9.40 19.43 -5.22
CA LEU A 17 -8.98 18.77 -3.98
C LEU A 17 -10.00 17.73 -3.49
N ALA A 18 -10.36 16.77 -4.34
CA ALA A 18 -11.23 15.66 -3.97
C ALA A 18 -10.71 14.33 -4.54
N HIS A 19 -9.45 13.97 -4.23
CA HIS A 19 -8.87 12.63 -4.42
C HIS A 19 -8.21 12.17 -3.11
N ALA A 20 -8.94 12.33 -2.00
CA ALA A 20 -8.53 11.92 -0.65
C ALA A 20 -9.22 10.61 -0.20
N GLU A 21 -10.08 10.03 -1.03
CA GLU A 21 -10.96 8.90 -0.65
C GLU A 21 -10.19 7.77 0.03
N LEU A 22 -9.08 7.29 -0.55
CA LEU A 22 -8.42 6.12 0.04
C LEU A 22 -7.82 6.38 1.44
N ILE A 23 -7.15 7.51 1.66
CA ILE A 23 -6.51 7.78 2.97
C ILE A 23 -7.57 8.07 4.04
N ASP A 24 -8.60 8.83 3.68
CA ASP A 24 -9.70 9.17 4.57
C ASP A 24 -10.48 7.89 4.91
N ASP A 25 -10.80 7.05 3.91
CA ASP A 25 -11.51 5.79 4.14
C ASP A 25 -10.70 4.85 5.05
N VAL A 26 -9.36 4.77 4.90
CA VAL A 26 -8.48 3.95 5.77
C VAL A 26 -8.55 4.43 7.22
N PHE A 27 -8.48 5.74 7.44
CA PHE A 27 -8.51 6.32 8.78
C PHE A 27 -9.90 6.27 9.41
N ASP A 28 -10.95 6.51 8.64
CA ASP A 28 -12.34 6.46 9.11
C ASP A 28 -12.72 5.04 9.54
N ARG A 29 -12.29 4.01 8.80
CA ARG A 29 -12.49 2.61 9.23
C ARG A 29 -11.51 2.16 10.30
N GLY A 30 -10.37 2.85 10.43
CA GLY A 30 -9.28 2.50 11.34
C GLY A 30 -8.56 1.20 10.99
N GLU A 31 -8.57 0.81 9.71
CA GLU A 31 -7.99 -0.45 9.21
C GLU A 31 -7.36 -0.30 7.83
N LEU A 32 -6.19 -0.92 7.62
CA LEU A 32 -5.55 -1.09 6.32
C LEU A 32 -5.85 -2.49 5.78
N ARG A 33 -6.59 -2.58 4.67
CA ARG A 33 -6.95 -3.84 4.01
C ARG A 33 -5.81 -4.30 3.09
N ILE A 34 -5.10 -5.33 3.52
CA ILE A 34 -3.89 -5.86 2.88
C ILE A 34 -4.20 -7.18 2.19
N ALA A 35 -4.14 -7.22 0.87
CA ALA A 35 -4.34 -8.44 0.10
C ALA A 35 -3.03 -9.19 -0.15
N LEU A 36 -3.08 -10.52 -0.06
CA LEU A 36 -1.98 -11.45 -0.34
C LEU A 36 -2.53 -12.85 -0.64
N GLU A 37 -1.70 -13.75 -1.16
CA GLU A 37 -2.13 -15.12 -1.54
C GLU A 37 -1.95 -16.18 -0.44
N ALA A 38 -1.08 -15.92 0.53
CA ALA A 38 -0.73 -16.80 1.64
C ALA A 38 -0.20 -18.19 1.21
N ASN A 39 0.56 -18.25 0.11
CA ASN A 39 1.03 -19.50 -0.49
C ASN A 39 2.56 -19.53 -0.80
N THR A 40 3.31 -18.48 -0.44
CA THR A 40 4.71 -18.28 -0.86
C THR A 40 5.64 -18.07 0.35
N PRO A 41 6.16 -19.14 0.98
CA PRO A 41 7.22 -19.01 1.99
C PRO A 41 8.54 -18.52 1.38
N PRO A 42 9.34 -17.70 2.10
CA PRO A 42 9.08 -17.13 3.43
C PRO A 42 8.34 -15.77 3.40
N PHE A 43 7.80 -15.36 2.24
CA PHE A 43 7.18 -14.05 2.04
C PHE A 43 5.83 -13.91 2.75
N ASN A 44 4.81 -14.65 2.30
CA ASN A 44 3.52 -14.74 2.96
C ASN A 44 2.96 -16.14 2.76
N PHE A 45 2.62 -16.82 3.85
CA PHE A 45 2.19 -18.21 3.81
C PHE A 45 1.37 -18.58 5.05
N LYS A 46 0.71 -19.74 5.01
CA LYS A 46 0.06 -20.32 6.19
C LYS A 46 0.94 -21.40 6.83
N ASP A 47 1.13 -21.29 8.14
CA ASP A 47 1.65 -22.36 9.00
C ASP A 47 0.48 -22.93 9.81
N GLY A 48 -0.06 -24.07 9.34
CA GLY A 48 -1.38 -24.53 9.77
C GLY A 48 -2.47 -23.50 9.42
N ASP A 49 -3.21 -23.05 10.42
CA ASP A 49 -4.25 -22.01 10.24
C ASP A 49 -3.70 -20.57 10.39
N LYS A 50 -2.42 -20.41 10.76
CA LYS A 50 -1.83 -19.11 11.03
C LYS A 50 -1.24 -18.50 9.77
N LEU A 51 -1.73 -17.32 9.37
CA LEU A 51 -1.07 -16.47 8.39
C LEU A 51 0.22 -15.89 8.96
N THR A 52 1.34 -16.05 8.26
CA THR A 52 2.67 -15.65 8.72
C THR A 52 3.60 -15.36 7.52
N GLY A 53 4.76 -14.76 7.80
CA GLY A 53 5.80 -14.50 6.81
C GLY A 53 6.33 -13.08 6.88
N PHE A 54 7.38 -12.81 6.11
CA PHE A 54 8.01 -11.50 6.01
C PHE A 54 7.01 -10.37 5.70
N GLU A 55 6.13 -10.58 4.71
CA GLU A 55 5.20 -9.58 4.21
C GLU A 55 3.99 -9.37 5.11
N VAL A 56 3.62 -10.42 5.85
CA VAL A 56 2.61 -10.33 6.92
C VAL A 56 3.14 -9.42 8.02
N GLU A 57 4.34 -9.69 8.54
CA GLU A 57 4.94 -8.86 9.58
C GLU A 57 5.26 -7.44 9.09
N LEU A 58 5.64 -7.27 7.82
CA LEU A 58 5.79 -5.94 7.21
C LEU A 58 4.46 -5.19 7.20
N GLY A 59 3.38 -5.81 6.74
CA GLY A 59 2.04 -5.22 6.72
C GLY A 59 1.56 -4.77 8.10
N GLU A 60 1.83 -5.57 9.14
CA GLU A 60 1.55 -5.21 10.53
C GLU A 60 2.31 -3.96 10.97
N GLN A 61 3.61 -3.86 10.65
CA GLN A 61 4.43 -2.70 10.99
C GLN A 61 3.97 -1.44 10.26
N LEU A 62 3.59 -1.56 8.99
CA LEU A 62 3.09 -0.43 8.19
C LEU A 62 1.76 0.09 8.73
N ALA A 63 0.80 -0.80 8.99
CA ALA A 63 -0.48 -0.41 9.59
C ALA A 63 -0.29 0.28 10.94
N LYS A 64 0.63 -0.23 11.77
CA LYS A 64 1.00 0.38 13.05
C LYS A 64 1.56 1.80 12.90
N GLU A 65 2.47 2.04 11.95
CA GLU A 65 3.00 3.39 11.69
C GLU A 65 1.94 4.36 11.17
N MET A 66 0.93 3.83 10.49
CA MET A 66 -0.23 4.58 10.00
C MET A 66 -1.34 4.75 11.06
N ASP A 67 -1.13 4.25 12.29
CA ASP A 67 -2.10 4.28 13.40
C ASP A 67 -3.45 3.60 13.08
N VAL A 68 -3.41 2.51 12.31
CA VAL A 68 -4.57 1.68 11.96
C VAL A 68 -4.31 0.19 12.22
N ARG A 69 -5.37 -0.62 12.27
CA ARG A 69 -5.21 -2.07 12.38
C ARG A 69 -4.91 -2.70 11.01
N PRO A 70 -4.03 -3.71 10.93
CA PRO A 70 -3.92 -4.51 9.71
C PRO A 70 -5.15 -5.42 9.58
N SER A 71 -5.72 -5.50 8.38
CA SER A 71 -6.76 -6.45 8.01
C SER A 71 -6.26 -7.25 6.81
N PHE A 72 -5.88 -8.51 7.02
CA PHE A 72 -5.34 -9.34 5.95
C PHE A 72 -6.45 -10.09 5.22
N ILE A 73 -6.42 -10.01 3.89
CA ILE A 73 -7.33 -10.74 3.01
C ILE A 73 -6.50 -11.71 2.18
N THR A 74 -6.73 -13.01 2.42
CA THR A 74 -6.21 -14.06 1.53
C THR A 74 -7.09 -14.13 0.28
N THR A 75 -6.50 -13.95 -0.89
CA THR A 75 -7.17 -14.04 -2.19
C THR A 75 -6.31 -14.81 -3.20
N ASP A 76 -6.78 -14.99 -4.43
CA ASP A 76 -6.04 -15.62 -5.52
C ASP A 76 -5.34 -14.60 -6.44
N ASP A 77 -4.42 -15.08 -7.28
CA ASP A 77 -3.65 -14.29 -8.24
C ASP A 77 -4.54 -13.49 -9.22
N THR A 78 -5.69 -14.07 -9.61
CA THR A 78 -6.61 -13.45 -10.55
C THR A 78 -7.41 -12.28 -9.95
N ASP A 79 -7.64 -12.28 -8.63
CA ASP A 79 -8.38 -11.23 -7.92
C ASP A 79 -7.50 -10.23 -7.19
N LEU A 80 -6.24 -10.57 -6.88
CA LEU A 80 -5.34 -9.74 -6.07
C LEU A 80 -5.22 -8.29 -6.59
N LEU A 81 -4.67 -8.13 -7.80
CA LEU A 81 -4.43 -6.80 -8.39
C LEU A 81 -5.72 -6.11 -8.86
N PRO A 82 -6.68 -6.80 -9.53
CA PRO A 82 -7.97 -6.20 -9.85
C PRO A 82 -8.75 -5.74 -8.61
N GLY A 83 -8.63 -6.46 -7.49
CA GLY A 83 -9.22 -6.08 -6.21
C GLY A 83 -8.63 -4.79 -5.64
N VAL A 84 -7.31 -4.60 -5.77
CA VAL A 84 -6.67 -3.32 -5.44
C VAL A 84 -7.16 -2.22 -6.38
N GLU A 85 -7.18 -2.46 -7.69
CA GLU A 85 -7.57 -1.46 -8.71
C GLU A 85 -9.00 -0.94 -8.48
N THR A 86 -9.91 -1.83 -8.08
CA THR A 86 -11.32 -1.51 -7.80
C THR A 86 -11.60 -1.01 -6.38
N GLY A 87 -10.61 -1.04 -5.49
CA GLY A 87 -10.75 -0.57 -4.10
C GLY A 87 -11.40 -1.59 -3.16
N LYS A 88 -11.52 -2.85 -3.60
CA LYS A 88 -11.86 -4.00 -2.74
C LYS A 88 -10.81 -4.18 -1.64
N TYR A 89 -9.55 -3.88 -1.96
CA TYR A 89 -8.39 -3.86 -1.06
C TYR A 89 -7.68 -2.52 -1.16
N ASP A 90 -6.95 -2.13 -0.11
CA ASP A 90 -6.21 -0.86 -0.12
C ASP A 90 -4.85 -1.02 -0.76
N VAL A 91 -4.18 -2.13 -0.43
CA VAL A 91 -2.84 -2.48 -0.91
C VAL A 91 -2.74 -3.98 -1.16
N ALA A 92 -1.80 -4.38 -2.03
CA ALA A 92 -1.33 -5.76 -2.08
C ALA A 92 0.13 -5.85 -1.63
N ILE A 93 0.42 -6.72 -0.67
CA ILE A 93 1.80 -7.03 -0.22
C ILE A 93 2.05 -8.50 -0.50
N ASN A 94 2.47 -8.78 -1.74
CA ASN A 94 2.58 -10.13 -2.27
C ASN A 94 3.74 -10.22 -3.27
N HIS A 95 4.96 -9.95 -2.83
CA HIS A 95 6.23 -10.08 -3.55
C HIS A 95 6.20 -9.51 -4.98
N ILE A 96 5.47 -8.40 -5.15
CA ILE A 96 5.17 -7.81 -6.45
C ILE A 96 6.40 -7.05 -6.95
N ALA A 97 7.03 -7.59 -7.99
CA ALA A 97 8.09 -6.90 -8.70
C ALA A 97 7.51 -5.72 -9.50
N MET A 98 8.20 -4.59 -9.46
CA MET A 98 7.84 -3.42 -10.25
C MET A 98 7.97 -3.72 -11.76
N THR A 99 6.89 -3.52 -12.52
CA THR A 99 6.90 -3.64 -14.00
C THR A 99 6.31 -2.40 -14.68
N ALA A 100 6.55 -2.24 -15.98
CA ALA A 100 6.02 -1.11 -16.75
C ALA A 100 4.48 -1.18 -16.86
N GLU A 101 3.93 -2.38 -17.02
CA GLU A 101 2.49 -2.63 -17.16
C GLU A 101 1.73 -2.25 -15.88
N LEU A 102 2.33 -2.50 -14.71
CA LEU A 102 1.73 -2.12 -13.43
C LEU A 102 1.78 -0.60 -13.21
N LYS A 103 2.83 0.10 -13.69
CA LYS A 103 2.96 1.57 -13.59
C LYS A 103 1.84 2.35 -14.28
N ASP A 104 1.24 1.77 -15.32
CA ASP A 104 0.11 2.41 -15.99
C ASP A 104 -1.19 2.32 -15.18
N ARG A 105 -1.31 1.31 -14.31
CA ARG A 105 -2.56 0.95 -13.61
C ARG A 105 -2.60 1.33 -12.13
N PHE A 106 -1.44 1.34 -11.47
CA PHE A 106 -1.34 1.53 -10.02
C PHE A 106 -0.37 2.66 -9.68
N ASP A 107 -0.53 3.22 -8.49
CA ASP A 107 0.56 3.90 -7.80
C ASP A 107 1.24 2.91 -6.84
N PHE A 108 2.47 3.21 -6.41
CA PHE A 108 3.28 2.31 -5.60
C PHE A 108 3.94 3.02 -4.43
N SER A 109 4.21 2.24 -3.37
CA SER A 109 5.17 2.64 -2.36
C SER A 109 6.57 2.77 -2.96
N GLU A 110 7.47 3.38 -2.20
CA GLU A 110 8.91 3.11 -2.36
C GLU A 110 9.19 1.59 -2.23
N PRO A 111 10.26 1.05 -2.84
CA PRO A 111 10.55 -0.37 -2.77
C PRO A 111 10.88 -0.82 -1.35
N TYR A 112 10.33 -1.93 -0.87
CA TYR A 112 10.73 -2.55 0.42
C TYR A 112 11.84 -3.60 0.23
N ARG A 113 12.18 -3.93 -1.02
CA ARG A 113 13.37 -4.71 -1.40
C ARG A 113 13.89 -4.18 -2.73
N GLU A 114 15.20 -4.14 -2.92
CA GLU A 114 15.84 -3.55 -4.12
C GLU A 114 16.24 -4.59 -5.17
N LYS A 115 16.43 -5.85 -4.76
CA LYS A 115 16.93 -6.93 -5.63
C LYS A 115 16.17 -8.24 -5.36
N PRO A 116 15.13 -8.54 -6.16
CA PRO A 116 14.45 -7.65 -7.11
C PRO A 116 13.75 -6.46 -6.42
N GLU A 117 13.38 -5.43 -7.20
CA GLU A 117 12.63 -4.26 -6.72
C GLU A 117 11.18 -4.66 -6.40
N LEU A 118 10.89 -4.86 -5.11
CA LEU A 118 9.56 -5.25 -4.63
C LEU A 118 8.84 -4.05 -4.02
N VAL A 119 7.60 -3.84 -4.45
CA VAL A 119 6.80 -2.64 -4.19
C VAL A 119 5.39 -3.01 -3.72
N ILE A 120 4.70 -2.04 -3.13
CA ILE A 120 3.31 -2.19 -2.65
C ILE A 120 2.39 -1.37 -3.58
N PRO A 121 1.67 -2.00 -4.51
CA PRO A 121 0.67 -1.31 -5.32
C PRO A 121 -0.56 -0.92 -4.51
N PHE A 122 -1.13 0.23 -4.88
CA PHE A 122 -2.45 0.73 -4.45
C PHE A 122 -3.12 1.47 -5.61
N GLN A 123 -4.38 1.88 -5.41
CA GLN A 123 -5.13 2.60 -6.44
C GLN A 123 -4.40 3.86 -6.91
N LYS A 124 -4.39 4.06 -8.23
CA LYS A 124 -3.79 5.24 -8.86
C LYS A 124 -4.50 6.53 -8.44
N GLY A 125 -3.74 7.62 -8.33
CA GLY A 125 -4.28 8.95 -8.03
C GLY A 125 -4.49 9.23 -6.55
N ASN A 126 -3.79 8.52 -5.65
CA ASN A 126 -3.92 8.67 -4.20
C ASN A 126 -2.62 9.21 -3.56
N PRO A 127 -2.23 10.47 -3.81
CA PRO A 127 -0.94 11.03 -3.35
C PRO A 127 -0.84 11.15 -1.83
N ALA A 128 -1.95 11.43 -1.14
CA ALA A 128 -1.96 11.51 0.33
C ALA A 128 -1.75 10.13 0.96
N PHE A 129 -2.40 9.10 0.42
CA PHE A 129 -2.17 7.72 0.82
C PHE A 129 -0.72 7.30 0.55
N LYS A 130 -0.20 7.60 -0.65
CA LYS A 130 1.22 7.36 -1.00
C LYS A 130 2.15 7.97 0.05
N SER A 131 1.96 9.25 0.37
CA SER A 131 2.82 9.94 1.33
C SER A 131 2.75 9.31 2.72
N SER A 132 1.58 8.83 3.16
CA SER A 132 1.42 8.17 4.46
C SER A 132 2.11 6.81 4.47
N LEU A 133 1.88 5.98 3.44
CA LEU A 133 2.49 4.66 3.29
C LEU A 133 4.03 4.74 3.16
N ASP A 134 4.54 5.68 2.36
CA ASP A 134 5.99 5.87 2.19
C ASP A 134 6.64 6.33 3.48
N LYS A 135 6.00 7.24 4.23
CA LYS A 135 6.50 7.68 5.53
C LYS A 135 6.55 6.53 6.54
N ALA A 136 5.50 5.72 6.60
CA ALA A 136 5.46 4.50 7.40
C ALA A 136 6.61 3.55 7.03
N LEU A 137 6.77 3.25 5.74
CA LEU A 137 7.87 2.40 5.27
C LEU A 137 9.25 3.00 5.57
N GLN A 138 9.43 4.31 5.43
CA GLN A 138 10.66 5.01 5.77
C GLN A 138 11.00 4.90 7.25
N HIS A 139 10.02 5.02 8.15
CA HIS A 139 10.24 4.82 9.59
C HIS A 139 10.67 3.38 9.89
N VAL A 140 9.96 2.38 9.34
CA VAL A 140 10.29 0.95 9.47
C VAL A 140 11.70 0.64 8.92
N LYS A 141 12.13 1.35 7.88
CA LYS A 141 13.51 1.27 7.36
C LYS A 141 14.52 1.92 8.31
N ALA A 142 14.24 3.15 8.73
CA ALA A 142 15.18 4.00 9.47
C ALA A 142 15.50 3.45 10.88
N ASP A 143 14.53 2.82 11.54
CA ASP A 143 14.74 2.22 12.87
C ASP A 143 15.25 0.76 12.81
N GLY A 144 15.47 0.23 11.60
CA GLY A 144 16.05 -1.09 11.38
C GLY A 144 15.06 -2.25 11.45
N ARG A 145 13.75 -2.01 11.67
CA ARG A 145 12.74 -3.08 11.67
C ARG A 145 12.70 -3.83 10.34
N LEU A 146 12.75 -3.14 9.19
CA LEU A 146 12.76 -3.81 7.89
C LEU A 146 13.96 -4.76 7.76
N LYS A 147 15.13 -4.31 8.23
CA LYS A 147 16.35 -5.13 8.23
C LYS A 147 16.19 -6.34 9.16
N ALA A 148 15.64 -6.16 10.36
CA ALA A 148 15.41 -7.25 11.31
C ALA A 148 14.40 -8.28 10.77
N LEU A 149 13.35 -7.84 10.08
CA LEU A 149 12.41 -8.73 9.38
C LEU A 149 13.13 -9.52 8.28
N ALA A 150 13.90 -8.83 7.44
CA ALA A 150 14.64 -9.48 6.37
C ALA A 150 15.65 -10.50 6.94
N GLN A 151 16.28 -10.14 8.06
CA GLN A 151 17.19 -11.01 8.79
C GLN A 151 16.49 -12.29 9.23
N LYS A 152 15.40 -12.15 9.98
CA LYS A 152 14.60 -13.26 10.52
C LYS A 152 14.12 -14.23 9.43
N TRP A 153 13.66 -13.70 8.30
CA TRP A 153 12.96 -14.49 7.29
C TRP A 153 13.86 -14.99 6.16
N PHE A 154 15.01 -14.35 5.91
CA PHE A 154 15.89 -14.71 4.78
C PHE A 154 17.35 -15.08 5.17
N GLU A 155 17.82 -14.91 6.41
CA GLU A 155 19.21 -15.29 6.77
C GLU A 155 19.50 -16.80 6.74
N ASN A 156 18.48 -17.67 6.73
CA ASN A 156 18.69 -19.10 6.59
C ASN A 156 18.82 -19.54 5.12
N ASP A 157 18.36 -18.73 4.16
CA ASP A 157 18.48 -19.06 2.72
C ASP A 157 19.92 -18.85 2.20
N THR A 158 20.73 -17.99 2.84
CA THR A 158 22.12 -17.72 2.44
C THR A 158 23.14 -18.73 2.96
N LYS A 159 22.73 -19.70 3.78
CA LYS A 159 23.61 -20.77 4.30
C LYS A 159 23.48 -22.08 3.53
N ALA A 160 22.73 -22.10 2.43
CA ALA A 160 22.45 -23.29 1.61
C ALA A 160 23.22 -23.33 0.27
N GLU A 161 24.16 -22.40 0.03
CA GLU A 161 25.08 -22.43 -1.13
C GLU A 161 26.53 -22.70 -0.72
#